data_AF-A0A9J6GAM4-F1
#
_entry.id   AF-A0A9J6GAM4-F1
#
_cell.length_a   1.000
_cell.length_b   1.000
_cell.length_c   1.000
_cell.angle_alpha   90.00
_cell.angle_beta   90.00
_cell.angle_gamma   90.00
#
_symmetry.space_group_name_H-M   'P 1'
#
loop_
_entity.id
_entity.type
_entity.pdbx_description
1 polymer ?
#
loop_
_entity_poly.entity_id
_entity_poly.type
_entity_poly.pdbx_seq_one_letter_code
_entity_poly.pdbx_strand_id
1 'polypeptide(L)' 'MKASKYFFRFSFRSPRFITRTAREDFEYKGVRYKAGLNIMSLTLLVHKDPAAWSEPERFDSDR' A
#
# COMPACT_ATOMS: atom_id res chain seq x y z
N MET A 1 -6.92 -4.01 -22.62
CA MET A 1 -7.33 -3.15 -21.48
C MET A 1 -6.23 -3.13 -20.41
N LYS A 2 -5.29 -2.18 -20.49
CA LYS A 2 -4.19 -2.01 -19.50
C LYS A 2 -4.32 -0.74 -18.64
N ALA A 3 -5.12 0.24 -19.08
CA ALA A 3 -5.37 1.50 -18.39
C ALA A 3 -6.00 1.38 -16.98
N SER A 4 -6.47 0.19 -16.60
CA SER A 4 -7.17 -0.05 -15.33
C SER A 4 -6.27 0.15 -14.10
N LYS A 5 -5.01 -0.33 -14.13
CA LYS A 5 -4.21 -0.42 -12.90
C LYS A 5 -3.67 0.94 -12.40
N TYR A 6 -3.28 1.83 -13.30
CA TYR A 6 -2.70 3.14 -12.96
C TYR A 6 -3.75 4.20 -12.67
N PHE A 7 -4.94 4.07 -13.27
CA PHE A 7 -6.09 4.89 -12.91
C PHE A 7 -6.45 4.74 -11.43
N PHE A 8 -6.42 3.52 -10.88
CA PHE A 8 -6.69 3.30 -9.45
C PHE A 8 -5.61 3.85 -8.51
N ARG A 9 -4.37 4.02 -8.95
CA ARG A 9 -3.27 4.57 -8.13
C ARG A 9 -3.44 6.08 -7.87
N PHE A 10 -3.83 6.82 -8.91
CA PHE A 10 -3.98 8.28 -8.85
C PHE A 10 -5.42 8.75 -8.64
N SER A 11 -6.41 7.86 -8.80
CA SER A 11 -7.80 8.21 -8.53
C SER A 11 -8.11 8.21 -7.03
N PHE A 12 -8.98 9.14 -6.65
CA PHE A 12 -9.55 9.28 -5.32
C PHE A 12 -10.30 8.02 -4.82
N ARG A 13 -10.58 7.06 -5.71
CA ARG A 13 -11.33 5.83 -5.39
C ARG A 13 -10.49 4.82 -4.58
N SER A 14 -9.17 4.93 -4.54
CA SER A 14 -8.34 4.00 -3.78
C SER A 14 -8.26 4.37 -2.30
N PRO A 15 -8.41 3.40 -1.37
CA PRO A 15 -8.30 3.68 0.05
C PRO A 15 -6.89 4.16 0.38
N ARG A 16 -6.79 5.33 1.04
CA ARG A 16 -5.50 5.92 1.44
C ARG A 16 -4.71 5.01 2.40
N PHE A 17 -5.43 4.19 3.17
CA PHE A 17 -4.87 3.19 4.06
C PHE A 17 -5.81 2.01 4.18
N ILE A 18 -5.26 0.86 4.54
CA ILE A 18 -6.00 -0.33 4.94
C ILE A 18 -5.54 -0.75 6.32
N THR A 19 -6.46 -1.24 7.15
CA THR A 19 -6.14 -1.80 8.45
C THR A 19 -6.31 -3.32 8.45
N ARG A 20 -5.51 -4.01 9.25
CA ARG A 20 -5.63 -5.44 9.54
C ARG A 20 -5.38 -5.65 11.03
N THR A 21 -6.09 -6.60 11.62
CA THR A 21 -5.89 -6.98 13.02
C THR A 21 -5.04 -8.24 13.07
N ALA A 22 -3.98 -8.22 13.87
CA ALA A 22 -3.18 -9.39 14.17
C ALA A 22 -4.05 -10.43 14.88
N ARG A 23 -4.20 -11.62 14.31
CA ARG A 23 -5.00 -12.70 14.92
C ARG A 23 -4.23 -13.47 15.98
N GLU A 24 -2.92 -13.54 15.82
CA GLU A 24 -2.00 -14.23 16.70
C GLU A 24 -0.75 -13.37 16.91
N ASP A 25 0.04 -13.74 17.92
CA ASP A 25 1.37 -13.18 18.12
C ASP A 25 2.27 -13.58 16.94
N PHE A 26 2.95 -12.63 16.32
CA PHE A 26 3.89 -12.91 15.24
C PHE A 26 5.13 -12.03 15.32
N GLU A 27 6.19 -12.44 14.64
CA GLU A 27 7.43 -11.67 14.53
C GLU A 27 7.66 -11.22 13.09
N TYR A 28 8.01 -9.95 12.90
CA TYR A 28 8.34 -9.40 11.60
C TYR A 28 9.47 -8.39 11.72
N LYS A 29 10.54 -8.58 10.94
CA LYS A 29 11.77 -7.74 10.96
C LYS A 29 12.34 -7.53 12.38
N GLY A 30 12.33 -8.58 13.21
CA GLY A 30 12.83 -8.53 14.59
C GLY A 30 11.91 -7.82 15.58
N VAL A 31 10.70 -7.43 15.17
CA VAL A 31 9.68 -6.84 16.04
C VAL A 31 8.58 -7.86 16.30
N ARG A 32 8.25 -8.07 17.57
CA ARG A 32 7.13 -8.93 17.97
C ARG A 32 5.84 -8.13 18.08
N TYR A 33 4.83 -8.54 17.32
CA TYR A 33 3.49 -7.98 17.32
C TYR A 33 2.55 -8.90 18.10
N LYS A 34 1.70 -8.30 18.92
CA LYS A 34 0.73 -9.04 19.74
C LYS A 34 -0.58 -9.26 19.03
N ALA A 35 -1.23 -10.38 19.33
CA ALA A 35 -2.61 -10.63 18.92
C ALA A 35 -3.53 -9.48 19.36
N GLY A 36 -4.48 -9.10 18.51
CA GLY A 36 -5.40 -7.98 18.73
C GLY A 36 -4.86 -6.61 18.28
N LEU A 37 -3.58 -6.49 17.93
CA LEU A 37 -3.03 -5.22 17.43
C LEU A 37 -3.62 -4.86 16.06
N ASN A 38 -4.04 -3.61 15.89
CA ASN A 38 -4.42 -3.06 14.59
C ASN A 38 -3.18 -2.50 13.86
N ILE A 39 -2.88 -3.09 12.71
CA ILE A 39 -1.79 -2.72 11.83
C ILE A 39 -2.37 -1.90 10.68
N MET A 40 -1.94 -0.66 10.58
CA MET A 40 -2.32 0.24 9.49
C MET A 40 -1.24 0.22 8.41
N SER A 41 -1.64 -0.10 7.19
CA SER A 41 -0.81 0.02 6.00
C SER A 41 -1.23 1.23 5.20
N LEU A 42 -0.31 2.18 5.03
CA LEU A 42 -0.53 3.41 4.27
C LEU A 42 -0.35 3.13 2.77
N THR A 43 -1.43 2.65 2.13
CA THR A 43 -1.47 2.35 0.69
C THR A 43 -0.96 3.53 -0.16
N LEU A 44 -1.26 4.77 0.24
CA LEU A 44 -0.79 5.97 -0.45
C LEU A 44 0.74 6.10 -0.51
N LEU A 45 1.45 5.63 0.52
CA LEU A 45 2.93 5.67 0.57
C LEU A 45 3.58 4.48 -0.14
N VAL A 46 2.84 3.38 -0.36
CA VAL A 46 3.30 2.20 -1.11
C VAL A 46 3.09 2.39 -2.62
N HIS A 47 1.95 2.96 -3.03
CA HIS A 47 1.93 3.81 -4.22
C HIS A 47 2.94 4.94 -3.96
N LYS A 48 3.45 5.78 -4.84
CA LYS A 48 4.54 6.73 -4.48
C LYS A 48 5.91 6.16 -4.05
N ASP A 49 6.06 4.91 -3.59
CA ASP A 49 7.38 4.36 -3.26
C ASP A 49 8.28 4.27 -4.51
N PRO A 50 9.42 4.98 -4.56
CA PRO A 50 10.33 4.95 -5.71
C PRO A 50 11.01 3.59 -5.92
N ALA A 51 11.12 2.77 -4.87
CA ALA A 51 11.69 1.41 -5.00
C ALA A 51 10.76 0.48 -5.79
N ALA A 52 9.44 0.71 -5.71
CA ALA A 52 8.44 -0.04 -6.45
C ALA A 52 8.05 0.64 -7.78
N TRP A 53 8.21 1.96 -7.91
CA TRP A 53 7.75 2.74 -9.05
C TRP A 53 8.76 3.83 -9.43
N SER A 54 9.38 3.73 -10.62
CA SER A 54 10.16 4.86 -11.16
C SER A 54 9.26 6.08 -11.43
N GLU A 55 9.70 7.30 -11.16
CA GLU A 55 8.91 8.53 -11.31
C GLU A 55 7.50 8.45 -10.67
N PRO A 56 7.40 8.19 -9.35
CA PRO A 56 6.13 7.87 -8.70
C PRO A 56 5.05 8.96 -8.80
N GLU A 57 5.43 10.22 -8.96
CA GLU A 57 4.51 11.34 -9.02
C GLU A 57 3.97 11.60 -10.45
N ARG A 58 4.53 10.93 -11.46
CA ARG A 58 4.12 11.09 -12.85
C ARG A 58 2.99 10.13 -13.19
N PHE A 59 1.89 10.67 -13.70
CA PHE A 59 0.87 9.86 -14.34
C PHE A 59 1.36 9.44 -15.73
N ASP A 60 1.33 8.13 -15.98
CA ASP A 60 1.69 7.52 -17.26
C ASP A 60 0.56 6.57 -17.66
N SER A 61 -0.11 6.87 -18.78
CA SER A 61 -1.25 6.09 -19.28
C SER A 61 -0.84 4.77 -19.92
N ASP A 62 0.42 4.66 -20.36
CA ASP A 62 0.92 3.57 -21.20
C ASP A 62 1.70 2.53 -20.39
N ARG A 63 2.01 2.87 -19.14
CA ARG A 63 2.68 1.99 -18.18
C ARG A 63 1.81 0.80 -17.74
#